data_AF-A0A9N9PLM2-F1
#
_entry.id   AF-A0A9N9PLM2-F1
#
_cell.length_a   1.000
_cell.length_b   1.000
_cell.length_c   1.000
_cell.angle_alpha   90.00
_cell.angle_beta   90.00
_cell.angle_gamma   90.00
#
_symmetry.space_group_name_H-M   'P 1'
#
loop_
_entity.id
_entity.type
_entity.pdbx_description
1 polymer ?
#
loop_
_entity_poly.entity_id
_entity_poly.type
_entity_poly.pdbx_seq_one_letter_code
_entity_poly.pdbx_strand_id
1 'polypeptide(L)'
;MMLYSALFINVLFSSAQRAVAQLPAALNQYHSGCNSVSLSRSPACMAAFHRYCSDNQYGGAGYPQEVGSDELGFLCAQTSWYGNIAYGDLPNCNGATQSVGCYSSAHRFCISIDKTGVGMVQELGSGVVGLACVPYSWYGLLDISVLRAQHAGCTSPSQAQEPACIAAIHRYCTANNLGQGGAITEVRAFEVEAACIRAATYRTAKVTGV
;
A
#
# COMPACT_ATOMS: atom_id res chain seq x y z
N MET A 1 -44.57 -51.96 -27.84
CA MET A 1 -44.01 -50.79 -28.54
C MET A 1 -43.78 -49.69 -27.50
N MET A 2 -42.61 -49.68 -26.86
CA MET A 2 -42.19 -48.64 -25.92
C MET A 2 -40.73 -48.35 -26.21
N LEU A 3 -40.46 -47.16 -26.75
CA LEU A 3 -39.12 -46.62 -27.01
C LEU A 3 -38.74 -45.75 -25.81
N TYR A 4 -37.73 -46.16 -25.05
CA TYR A 4 -37.05 -45.32 -24.07
C TYR A 4 -35.81 -44.70 -24.74
N SER A 5 -35.84 -43.39 -24.98
CA SER A 5 -34.65 -42.61 -25.37
C SER A 5 -33.96 -42.11 -24.11
N ALA A 6 -32.77 -42.64 -23.83
CA ALA A 6 -31.88 -42.13 -22.79
C ALA A 6 -31.02 -40.98 -23.37
N LEU A 7 -31.21 -39.78 -22.84
CA LEU A 7 -30.40 -38.61 -23.16
C LEU A 7 -29.16 -38.60 -22.23
N PHE A 8 -27.99 -38.94 -22.76
CA PHE A 8 -26.72 -38.80 -22.04
C PHE A 8 -26.20 -37.37 -22.20
N ILE A 9 -26.30 -36.58 -21.13
CA ILE A 9 -25.64 -35.27 -21.02
C ILE A 9 -24.20 -35.52 -20.57
N ASN A 10 -23.25 -35.41 -21.51
CA ASN A 10 -21.83 -35.34 -21.19
C ASN A 10 -21.51 -33.98 -20.57
N VAL A 11 -21.40 -33.93 -19.24
CA VAL A 11 -20.81 -32.79 -18.53
C VAL A 11 -19.29 -32.90 -18.70
N LEU A 12 -18.75 -32.22 -19.72
CA LEU A 12 -17.32 -32.00 -19.87
C LEU A 12 -16.85 -31.12 -18.69
N PHE A 13 -16.29 -31.75 -17.67
CA PHE A 13 -15.46 -31.09 -16.67
C PHE A 13 -14.19 -30.60 -17.37
N SER A 14 -14.22 -29.38 -17.90
CA SER A 14 -12.99 -28.63 -18.19
C SER A 14 -12.32 -28.39 -16.85
N SER A 15 -11.34 -29.22 -16.52
CA SER A 15 -10.36 -28.97 -15.46
C SER A 15 -9.65 -27.67 -15.79
N ALA A 16 -10.22 -26.56 -15.31
CA ALA A 16 -9.54 -25.29 -15.20
C ALA A 16 -8.29 -25.57 -14.36
N GLN A 17 -7.16 -25.74 -15.04
CA GLN A 17 -5.87 -25.51 -14.45
C GLN A 17 -5.98 -24.13 -13.83
N ARG A 18 -6.15 -24.06 -12.50
CA ARG A 18 -5.82 -22.86 -11.75
C ARG A 18 -4.39 -22.60 -12.14
N ALA A 19 -4.19 -21.60 -13.01
CA ALA A 19 -2.88 -21.07 -13.30
C ALA A 19 -2.22 -20.91 -11.94
N VAL A 20 -1.14 -21.66 -11.72
CA VAL A 20 -0.25 -21.42 -10.59
C VAL A 20 0.10 -19.96 -10.74
N ALA A 21 -0.47 -19.12 -9.87
CA ALA A 21 -0.41 -17.68 -10.00
C ALA A 21 1.06 -17.33 -10.21
N GLN A 22 1.35 -16.82 -11.41
CA GLN A 22 2.69 -16.49 -11.83
C GLN A 22 3.27 -15.63 -10.71
N LEU A 23 4.36 -16.09 -10.10
CA LEU A 23 5.03 -15.38 -9.01
C LEU A 23 5.12 -13.91 -9.44
N PRO A 24 4.61 -12.97 -8.62
CA PRO A 24 4.49 -11.58 -9.01
C PRO A 24 5.81 -11.10 -9.57
N ALA A 25 5.75 -10.45 -10.74
CA ALA A 25 6.88 -9.83 -11.40
C ALA A 25 7.76 -9.12 -10.35
N ALA A 26 9.06 -9.40 -10.37
CA ALA A 26 9.99 -8.82 -9.41
C ALA A 26 9.88 -7.29 -9.48
N LEU A 27 9.75 -6.62 -8.33
CA LEU A 27 9.53 -5.15 -8.28
C LEU A 27 10.66 -4.37 -8.96
N ASN A 28 11.85 -4.95 -9.05
CA ASN A 28 12.98 -4.38 -9.78
C ASN A 28 12.72 -4.18 -11.29
N GLN A 29 11.73 -4.88 -11.87
CA GLN A 29 11.28 -4.68 -13.26
C GLN A 29 10.53 -3.36 -13.44
N TYR A 30 9.85 -2.89 -12.38
CA TYR A 30 9.13 -1.62 -12.39
C TYR A 30 10.03 -0.44 -11.98
N HIS A 31 11.04 -0.71 -11.15
CA HIS A 31 12.11 0.25 -10.87
C HIS A 31 13.37 -0.47 -10.38
N SER A 32 14.49 -0.35 -11.11
CA SER A 32 15.72 -1.11 -10.83
C SER A 32 16.31 -0.90 -9.44
N GLY A 33 16.10 0.29 -8.85
CA GLY A 33 16.48 0.60 -7.47
C GLY A 33 15.66 -0.11 -6.37
N CYS A 34 14.59 -0.84 -6.71
CA CYS A 34 13.82 -1.64 -5.76
C CYS A 34 14.27 -3.11 -5.77
N ASN A 35 15.45 -3.35 -5.20
CA ASN A 35 16.15 -4.63 -5.29
C ASN A 35 16.57 -5.23 -3.93
N SER A 36 16.11 -4.64 -2.82
CA SER A 36 16.27 -5.21 -1.47
C SER A 36 15.05 -4.90 -0.60
N VAL A 37 14.71 -5.80 0.31
CA VAL A 37 13.67 -5.59 1.33
C VAL A 37 13.98 -4.39 2.24
N SER A 38 15.26 -4.10 2.49
CA SER A 38 15.70 -2.93 3.25
C SER A 38 15.42 -1.61 2.53
N LEU A 39 15.20 -1.65 1.21
CA LEU A 39 14.86 -0.51 0.37
C LEU A 39 13.35 -0.38 0.14
N SER A 40 12.52 -1.20 0.78
CA SER A 40 11.05 -1.19 0.64
C SER A 40 10.41 0.18 0.79
N ARG A 41 11.07 1.09 1.51
CA ARG A 41 10.62 2.46 1.77
C ARG A 41 11.42 3.53 1.01
N SER A 42 12.33 3.12 0.14
CA SER A 42 13.05 4.07 -0.71
C SER A 42 12.09 4.66 -1.76
N PRO A 43 12.38 5.86 -2.29
CA PRO A 43 11.64 6.40 -3.43
C PRO A 43 11.57 5.44 -4.62
N ALA A 44 12.64 4.65 -4.84
CA ALA A 44 12.69 3.65 -5.89
C ALA A 44 11.64 2.54 -5.71
N CYS A 45 11.49 1.99 -4.50
CA CYS A 45 10.45 1.01 -4.23
C CYS A 45 9.04 1.60 -4.24
N MET A 46 8.86 2.83 -3.76
CA MET A 46 7.57 3.52 -3.88
C MET A 46 7.10 3.65 -5.33
N ALA A 47 8.02 4.05 -6.22
CA ALA A 47 7.74 4.10 -7.66
C ALA A 47 7.48 2.70 -8.25
N ALA A 48 8.22 1.68 -7.80
CA ALA A 48 7.97 0.30 -8.23
C ALA A 48 6.57 -0.19 -7.85
N PHE A 49 6.12 0.05 -6.61
CA PHE A 49 4.77 -0.32 -6.18
C PHE A 49 3.71 0.43 -6.97
N HIS A 50 3.87 1.75 -7.15
CA HIS A 50 2.98 2.58 -7.95
C HIS A 50 2.78 2.00 -9.35
N ARG A 51 3.88 1.77 -10.07
CA ARG A 51 3.87 1.26 -11.44
C ARG A 51 3.29 -0.15 -11.51
N TYR A 52 3.66 -1.05 -10.59
CA TYR A 52 3.05 -2.37 -10.49
C TYR A 52 1.52 -2.26 -10.36
N CYS A 53 1.04 -1.43 -9.44
CA CYS A 53 -0.39 -1.27 -9.20
C CYS A 53 -1.11 -0.60 -10.38
N SER A 54 -0.45 0.32 -11.08
CA SER A 54 -0.98 0.98 -12.28
C SER A 54 -1.07 0.01 -13.46
N ASP A 55 0.03 -0.66 -13.79
CA ASP A 55 0.14 -1.55 -14.96
C ASP A 55 -0.79 -2.77 -14.86
N ASN A 56 -1.08 -3.21 -13.63
CA ASN A 56 -2.01 -4.31 -13.37
C ASN A 56 -3.44 -3.85 -13.03
N GLN A 57 -3.76 -2.56 -13.20
CA GLN A 57 -5.10 -2.01 -12.99
C GLN A 57 -5.67 -2.21 -11.57
N TYR A 58 -4.81 -2.16 -10.55
CA TYR A 58 -5.18 -2.35 -9.14
C TYR A 58 -5.41 -1.03 -8.35
N GLY A 59 -5.67 0.09 -9.04
CA GLY A 59 -6.07 1.35 -8.41
C GLY A 59 -5.03 2.48 -8.43
N GLY A 60 -3.81 2.17 -8.85
CA GLY A 60 -2.79 3.17 -9.20
C GLY A 60 -1.99 3.75 -8.04
N ALA A 61 -2.28 3.44 -6.77
CA ALA A 61 -1.39 3.78 -5.66
C ALA A 61 -0.80 2.53 -4.99
N GLY A 62 0.51 2.47 -4.85
CA GLY A 62 1.26 1.45 -4.13
C GLY A 62 1.77 1.95 -2.78
N TYR A 63 1.62 1.14 -1.72
CA TYR A 63 2.12 1.48 -0.39
C TYR A 63 2.62 0.24 0.37
N PRO A 64 3.87 0.18 0.87
CA PRO A 64 4.36 -0.98 1.61
C PRO A 64 3.58 -1.16 2.91
N GLN A 65 3.38 -2.41 3.32
CA GLN A 65 2.60 -2.81 4.50
C GLN A 65 3.35 -3.77 5.40
N GLU A 66 4.09 -4.72 4.83
CA GLU A 66 4.86 -5.72 5.59
C GLU A 66 6.23 -5.93 4.94
N VAL A 67 7.24 -6.21 5.77
CA VAL A 67 8.59 -6.54 5.32
C VAL A 67 8.96 -7.89 5.92
N GLY A 68 9.06 -8.91 5.07
CA GLY A 68 9.57 -10.24 5.40
C GLY A 68 11.07 -10.35 5.17
N SER A 69 11.62 -11.57 5.28
CA SER A 69 13.03 -11.87 5.02
C SER A 69 13.44 -11.62 3.56
N ASP A 70 12.56 -11.99 2.62
CA ASP A 70 12.79 -11.98 1.17
C ASP A 70 11.56 -11.51 0.38
N GLU A 71 10.50 -11.11 1.09
CA GLU A 71 9.23 -10.70 0.52
C GLU A 71 8.78 -9.35 1.07
N LEU A 72 8.20 -8.54 0.19
CA LEU A 72 7.51 -7.30 0.54
C LEU A 72 6.02 -7.48 0.36
N GLY A 73 5.28 -7.17 1.41
CA GLY A 73 3.84 -7.00 1.36
C GLY A 73 3.51 -5.54 1.10
N PHE A 74 2.65 -5.26 0.13
CA PHE A 74 2.23 -3.91 -0.21
C PHE A 74 0.76 -3.86 -0.65
N LEU A 75 0.18 -2.68 -0.50
CA LEU A 75 -1.19 -2.37 -0.85
C LEU A 75 -1.22 -1.71 -2.23
N CYS A 76 -2.07 -2.22 -3.12
CA CYS A 76 -2.54 -1.47 -4.29
C CYS A 76 -3.90 -0.86 -3.97
N ALA A 77 -3.95 0.46 -3.77
CA ALA A 77 -5.16 1.17 -3.39
C ALA A 77 -5.79 1.92 -4.57
N GLN A 78 -7.12 1.94 -4.59
CA GLN A 78 -7.90 2.80 -5.48
C GLN A 78 -7.70 4.25 -5.07
N THR A 79 -7.42 5.10 -6.04
CA THR A 79 -7.19 6.53 -5.82
C THR A 79 -8.46 7.31 -6.15
N SER A 80 -8.81 8.30 -5.33
CA SER A 80 -9.86 9.27 -5.68
C SER A 80 -9.29 10.39 -6.57
N TRP A 81 -7.97 10.55 -6.55
CA TRP A 81 -7.25 11.54 -7.34
C TRP A 81 -5.75 11.20 -7.37
N TYR A 82 -5.09 11.55 -8.48
CA TYR A 82 -3.64 11.48 -8.66
C TYR A 82 -3.16 12.71 -9.43
N GLY A 83 -2.02 13.27 -9.06
CA GLY A 83 -1.41 14.38 -9.79
C GLY A 83 0.01 14.70 -9.38
N ASN A 84 0.68 15.52 -10.21
CA ASN A 84 2.02 16.02 -9.96
C ASN A 84 1.93 17.33 -9.17
N ILE A 85 2.54 17.37 -8.00
CA ILE A 85 2.52 18.51 -7.09
C ILE A 85 3.91 19.12 -6.97
N ALA A 86 4.02 20.44 -6.96
CA ALA A 86 5.31 21.10 -6.76
C ALA A 86 5.79 20.85 -5.32
N TYR A 87 7.10 20.66 -5.12
CA TYR A 87 7.64 20.47 -3.77
C TYR A 87 7.31 21.63 -2.80
N GLY A 88 7.12 22.84 -3.32
CA GLY A 88 6.71 24.01 -2.54
C GLY A 88 5.33 23.84 -1.87
N ASP A 89 4.44 23.04 -2.45
CA ASP A 89 3.10 22.77 -1.93
C ASP A 89 3.07 21.58 -0.96
N LEU A 90 4.18 20.83 -0.86
CA LEU A 90 4.35 19.66 0.01
C LEU A 90 5.60 19.81 0.87
N PRO A 91 5.57 20.68 1.90
CA PRO A 91 6.71 20.87 2.77
C PRO A 91 7.14 19.53 3.40
N ASN A 92 8.43 19.36 3.65
CA ASN A 92 9.03 18.12 4.19
C ASN A 92 9.04 16.91 3.25
N CYS A 93 8.61 17.04 1.99
CA CYS A 93 8.70 15.98 0.97
C CYS A 93 9.93 16.07 0.05
N ASN A 94 10.89 16.95 0.33
CA ASN A 94 12.08 17.16 -0.51
C ASN A 94 13.04 15.95 -0.46
N GLY A 95 12.81 14.96 -1.33
CA GLY A 95 13.64 13.75 -1.45
C GLY A 95 13.34 12.63 -0.45
N ALA A 96 12.50 12.88 0.56
CA ALA A 96 12.12 11.91 1.58
C ALA A 96 10.61 11.59 1.52
N THR A 97 10.22 10.77 0.54
CA THR A 97 8.81 10.39 0.32
C THR A 97 8.17 9.66 1.49
N GLN A 98 8.98 9.09 2.38
CA GLN A 98 8.57 8.27 3.51
C GLN A 98 8.86 8.89 4.87
N SER A 99 9.11 10.19 4.96
CA SER A 99 9.19 10.84 6.27
C SER A 99 7.79 11.07 6.85
N VAL A 100 7.69 11.10 8.19
CA VAL A 100 6.45 11.49 8.89
C VAL A 100 5.95 12.83 8.36
N GLY A 101 6.85 13.82 8.29
CA GLY A 101 6.52 15.16 7.82
C GLY A 101 5.98 15.17 6.40
N CYS A 102 6.54 14.35 5.50
CA CYS A 102 6.05 14.27 4.12
C CYS A 102 4.63 13.68 4.06
N TYR A 103 4.37 12.57 4.77
CA TYR A 103 3.03 11.97 4.82
C TYR A 103 1.98 12.92 5.42
N SER A 104 2.32 13.67 6.47
CA SER A 104 1.42 14.68 7.04
C SER A 104 1.11 15.80 6.05
N SER A 105 2.12 16.32 5.35
CA SER A 105 1.91 17.34 4.31
C SER A 105 1.06 16.82 3.15
N ALA A 106 1.34 15.61 2.67
CA ALA A 106 0.58 14.94 1.61
C ALA A 106 -0.88 14.73 2.01
N HIS A 107 -1.14 14.27 3.24
CA HIS A 107 -2.47 14.09 3.78
C HIS A 107 -3.25 15.42 3.83
N ARG A 108 -2.63 16.48 4.38
CA ARG A 108 -3.25 17.81 4.46
C ARG A 108 -3.52 18.41 3.08
N PHE A 109 -2.65 18.16 2.11
CA PHE A 109 -2.88 18.55 0.72
C PHE A 109 -4.12 17.84 0.14
N CYS A 110 -4.26 16.53 0.33
CA CYS A 110 -5.45 15.82 -0.13
C CYS A 110 -6.76 16.33 0.48
N ILE A 111 -6.71 16.80 1.74
CA ILE A 111 -7.84 17.49 2.38
C ILE A 111 -8.08 18.86 1.74
N SER A 112 -7.04 19.64 1.46
CA SER A 112 -7.19 21.02 0.93
C SER A 112 -7.80 21.07 -0.47
N ILE A 113 -7.67 19.99 -1.26
CA ILE A 113 -8.28 19.85 -2.59
C ILE A 113 -9.59 19.04 -2.60
N ASP A 114 -10.21 18.85 -1.44
CA ASP A 114 -11.50 18.14 -1.27
C ASP A 114 -11.51 16.71 -1.86
N LYS A 115 -10.36 16.02 -1.80
CA LYS A 115 -10.28 14.60 -2.16
C LYS A 115 -10.40 13.69 -0.96
N THR A 116 -10.16 14.23 0.25
CA THR A 116 -10.09 13.51 1.53
C THR A 116 -9.15 12.30 1.45
N GLY A 117 -8.94 11.57 2.55
CA GLY A 117 -8.13 10.36 2.52
C GLY A 117 -6.65 10.53 2.84
N VAL A 118 -5.88 9.47 2.62
CA VAL A 118 -4.43 9.40 2.84
C VAL A 118 -3.71 9.96 1.62
N GLY A 119 -2.81 10.92 1.83
CA GLY A 119 -1.87 11.34 0.80
C GLY A 119 -0.70 10.38 0.72
N MET A 120 -0.50 9.75 -0.44
CA MET A 120 0.59 8.81 -0.70
C MET A 120 1.49 9.35 -1.79
N VAL A 121 2.74 9.64 -1.45
CA VAL A 121 3.74 10.00 -2.45
C VAL A 121 4.18 8.74 -3.20
N GLN A 122 4.16 8.79 -4.53
CA GLN A 122 4.35 7.65 -5.42
C GLN A 122 5.62 7.77 -6.27
N GLU A 123 5.89 8.94 -6.85
CA GLU A 123 7.04 9.17 -7.72
C GLU A 123 7.74 10.49 -7.40
N LEU A 124 9.07 10.53 -7.53
CA LEU A 124 9.85 11.76 -7.43
C LEU A 124 10.26 12.23 -8.82
N GLY A 125 9.91 13.47 -9.17
CA GLY A 125 10.32 14.14 -10.38
C GLY A 125 11.24 15.33 -10.11
N SER A 126 11.67 15.99 -11.19
CA SER A 126 12.41 17.25 -11.10
C SER A 126 11.44 18.39 -10.78
N GLY A 127 11.50 18.90 -9.55
CA GLY A 127 10.64 20.01 -9.08
C GLY A 127 9.22 19.60 -8.66
N VAL A 128 8.79 18.37 -8.96
CA VAL A 128 7.46 17.85 -8.62
C VAL A 128 7.52 16.46 -7.99
N VAL A 129 6.42 16.07 -7.36
CA VAL A 129 6.20 14.77 -6.76
C VAL A 129 4.82 14.23 -7.18
N GLY A 130 4.76 12.97 -7.59
CA GLY A 130 3.51 12.28 -7.86
C GLY A 130 2.81 11.94 -6.55
N LEU A 131 1.60 12.47 -6.36
CA LEU A 131 0.80 12.30 -5.15
C LEU A 131 -0.54 11.63 -5.50
N ALA A 132 -0.88 10.58 -4.76
CA ALA A 132 -2.18 9.94 -4.80
C ALA A 132 -2.99 10.30 -3.54
N CYS A 133 -4.26 10.65 -3.70
CA CYS A 133 -5.21 10.75 -2.59
C CYS A 133 -6.05 9.46 -2.55
N VAL A 134 -5.96 8.73 -1.43
CA VAL A 134 -6.57 7.41 -1.26
C VAL A 134 -7.65 7.48 -0.19
N PRO A 135 -8.92 7.21 -0.52
CA PRO A 135 -10.00 7.22 0.46
C PRO A 135 -9.77 6.15 1.53
N TYR A 136 -10.02 6.51 2.79
CA TYR A 136 -10.01 5.59 3.91
C TYR A 136 -11.43 5.20 4.30
N SER A 137 -11.60 4.01 4.88
CA SER A 137 -12.84 3.52 5.48
C SER A 137 -12.93 3.85 6.98
N TRP A 138 -11.80 4.15 7.59
CA TRP A 138 -11.69 4.55 8.98
C TRP A 138 -10.49 5.49 9.15
N TYR A 139 -10.63 6.46 10.05
CA TYR A 139 -9.57 7.39 10.42
C TYR A 139 -9.72 7.76 11.89
N GLY A 140 -8.61 7.76 12.63
CA GLY A 140 -8.65 8.05 14.05
C GLY A 140 -7.29 8.09 14.72
N LEU A 141 -7.30 8.47 15.99
CA LEU A 141 -6.14 8.48 16.86
C LEU A 141 -5.90 7.09 17.45
N LEU A 142 -4.64 6.67 17.48
CA LEU A 142 -4.17 5.45 18.12
C LEU A 142 -3.00 5.75 19.04
N ASP A 143 -3.09 5.29 20.28
CA ASP A 143 -1.94 5.22 21.16
C ASP A 143 -0.87 4.30 20.57
N ILE A 144 0.41 4.67 20.76
CA ILE A 144 1.52 3.82 20.32
C ILE A 144 1.48 2.42 20.97
N SER A 145 0.88 2.30 22.17
CA SER A 145 0.70 1.02 22.85
C SER A 145 -0.22 0.06 22.09
N VAL A 146 -1.24 0.58 21.40
CA VAL A 146 -2.15 -0.20 20.55
C VAL A 146 -1.40 -0.77 19.35
N LEU A 147 -0.57 0.05 18.70
CA LEU A 147 0.26 -0.40 17.57
C LEU A 147 1.34 -1.39 18.02
N ARG A 148 1.97 -1.15 19.18
CA ARG A 148 2.95 -2.07 19.76
C ARG A 148 2.36 -3.47 20.02
N ALA A 149 1.08 -3.55 20.38
CA ALA A 149 0.38 -4.82 20.54
C ALA A 149 0.20 -5.59 19.22
N GLN A 150 0.21 -4.89 18.08
CA GLN A 150 0.15 -5.49 16.74
C GLN A 150 1.54 -5.85 16.19
N HIS A 151 2.56 -5.08 16.58
CA HIS A 151 3.95 -5.34 16.24
C HIS A 151 4.90 -4.78 17.31
N ALA A 152 5.60 -5.66 18.04
CA ALA A 152 6.44 -5.28 19.19
C ALA A 152 7.55 -4.26 18.85
N GLY A 153 8.01 -4.23 17.60
CA GLY A 153 8.99 -3.26 17.11
C GLY A 153 8.47 -1.82 16.91
N CYS A 154 7.16 -1.58 16.97
CA CYS A 154 6.61 -0.22 16.91
C CYS A 154 6.55 0.36 18.33
N THR A 155 7.58 1.11 18.73
CA THR A 155 7.76 1.50 20.14
C THR A 155 7.64 2.99 20.41
N SER A 156 7.71 3.82 19.37
CA SER A 156 7.63 5.28 19.47
C SER A 156 6.83 5.89 18.31
N PRO A 157 6.04 6.96 18.55
CA PRO A 157 5.39 7.71 17.47
C PRO A 157 6.37 8.27 16.43
N SER A 158 7.62 8.58 16.82
CA SER A 158 8.67 9.01 15.88
C SER A 158 9.04 7.94 14.84
N GLN A 159 8.71 6.67 15.12
CA GLN A 159 8.91 5.54 14.21
C GLN A 159 7.67 5.26 13.35
N ALA A 160 6.67 6.13 13.32
CA ALA A 160 5.44 5.94 12.56
C ALA A 160 5.68 5.53 11.10
N GLN A 161 6.73 6.08 10.49
CA GLN A 161 7.15 5.73 9.14
C GLN A 161 8.35 4.77 9.11
N GLU A 162 8.45 3.87 10.09
CA GLU A 162 9.35 2.71 10.06
C GLU A 162 8.57 1.43 9.72
N PRO A 163 9.22 0.40 9.14
CA PRO A 163 8.55 -0.84 8.74
C PRO A 163 7.70 -1.48 9.85
N ALA A 164 8.20 -1.48 11.08
CA ALA A 164 7.50 -2.09 12.22
C ALA A 164 6.17 -1.39 12.54
N CYS A 165 6.11 -0.05 12.48
CA CYS A 165 4.86 0.68 12.73
C CYS A 165 3.88 0.61 11.57
N ILE A 166 4.38 0.53 10.33
CA ILE A 166 3.51 0.31 9.17
C ILE A 166 2.90 -1.10 9.17
N ALA A 167 3.67 -2.12 9.54
CA ALA A 167 3.14 -3.45 9.78
C ALA A 167 2.12 -3.46 10.94
N ALA A 168 2.40 -2.73 12.01
CA ALA A 168 1.45 -2.60 13.12
C ALA A 168 0.09 -2.04 12.69
N ILE A 169 0.07 -0.94 11.91
CA ILE A 169 -1.18 -0.33 11.46
C ILE A 169 -1.90 -1.20 10.44
N HIS A 170 -1.18 -1.87 9.53
CA HIS A 170 -1.76 -2.86 8.62
C HIS A 170 -2.52 -3.94 9.40
N ARG A 171 -1.86 -4.55 10.39
CA ARG A 171 -2.45 -5.60 11.23
C ARG A 171 -3.60 -5.09 12.07
N TYR A 172 -3.50 -3.89 12.64
CA TYR A 172 -4.62 -3.23 13.33
C TYR A 172 -5.85 -3.12 12.44
N CYS A 173 -5.68 -2.60 11.21
CA CYS A 173 -6.78 -2.40 10.27
C CYS A 173 -7.43 -3.73 9.84
N THR A 174 -6.62 -4.75 9.60
CA THR A 174 -7.10 -6.09 9.24
C THR A 174 -7.80 -6.78 10.41
N ALA A 175 -7.23 -6.76 11.61
CA ALA A 175 -7.79 -7.42 12.80
C ALA A 175 -9.14 -6.83 13.23
N ASN A 176 -9.39 -5.55 12.95
CA ASN A 176 -10.64 -4.86 13.28
C ASN A 176 -11.64 -4.79 12.12
N ASN A 177 -11.39 -5.49 11.00
CA ASN A 177 -12.23 -5.44 9.78
C ASN A 177 -12.45 -4.01 9.25
N LEU A 178 -11.47 -3.12 9.45
CA LEU A 178 -11.56 -1.72 9.05
C LEU A 178 -11.07 -1.55 7.61
N GLY A 179 -10.11 -2.34 7.15
CA GLY A 179 -9.56 -2.27 5.78
C GLY A 179 -8.58 -3.40 5.46
N GLN A 180 -8.00 -3.39 4.27
CA GLN A 180 -6.95 -4.33 3.84
C GLN A 180 -5.53 -3.79 4.04
N GLY A 181 -5.42 -2.56 4.53
CA GLY A 181 -4.17 -1.85 4.73
C GLY A 181 -4.37 -0.64 5.61
N GLY A 182 -3.28 -0.08 6.09
CA GLY A 182 -3.29 1.11 6.91
C GLY A 182 -2.11 2.02 6.63
N ALA A 183 -2.29 3.30 6.92
CA ALA A 183 -1.26 4.32 6.81
C ALA A 183 -1.32 5.26 8.02
N ILE A 184 -0.16 5.70 8.49
CA ILE A 184 -0.05 6.73 9.51
C ILE A 184 0.09 8.07 8.80
N THR A 185 -0.78 9.02 9.13
CA THR A 185 -0.85 10.34 8.48
C THR A 185 -0.20 11.43 9.33
N GLU A 186 -0.38 11.40 10.64
CA GLU A 186 0.21 12.38 11.56
C GLU A 186 0.76 11.72 12.83
N VAL A 187 1.67 12.43 13.51
CA VAL A 187 2.33 11.97 14.73
C VAL A 187 2.18 13.03 15.83
N ARG A 188 1.85 12.57 17.04
CA ARG A 188 1.78 13.37 18.26
C ARG A 188 2.76 12.81 19.30
N ALA A 189 2.77 13.38 20.50
CA ALA A 189 3.72 12.99 21.54
C ALA A 189 3.67 11.49 21.90
N PHE A 190 2.47 10.91 22.01
CA PHE A 190 2.26 9.50 22.38
C PHE A 190 1.30 8.74 21.46
N GLU A 191 0.73 9.46 20.49
CA GLU A 191 -0.33 8.97 19.60
C GLU A 191 0.09 9.17 18.14
N VAL A 192 -0.56 8.43 17.25
CA VAL A 192 -0.53 8.66 15.82
C VAL A 192 -1.94 8.79 15.28
N GLU A 193 -2.11 9.63 14.26
CA GLU A 193 -3.33 9.61 13.45
C GLU A 193 -3.12 8.62 12.32
N ALA A 194 -4.06 7.68 12.19
CA ALA A 194 -3.96 6.61 11.23
C ALA A 194 -5.27 6.43 10.48
N ALA A 195 -5.15 5.91 9.26
CA ALA A 195 -6.27 5.57 8.40
C ALA A 195 -6.20 4.11 7.97
N CYS A 196 -7.36 3.46 7.88
CA CYS A 196 -7.51 2.14 7.27
C CYS A 196 -8.11 2.27 5.88
N ILE A 197 -7.58 1.52 4.92
CA ILE A 197 -7.94 1.62 3.51
C ILE A 197 -8.66 0.34 3.08
N ARG A 198 -9.92 0.48 2.65
CA ARG A 198 -10.76 -0.66 2.23
C ARG A 198 -10.71 -0.94 0.73
N ALA A 199 -10.75 0.09 -0.10
CA ALA A 199 -10.77 -0.03 -1.55
C ALA A 199 -9.37 -0.31 -2.08
N ALA A 200 -8.84 -1.50 -1.75
CA ALA A 200 -7.48 -1.86 -2.04
C ALA A 200 -7.34 -3.37 -2.22
N THR A 201 -6.18 -3.77 -2.74
CA THR A 201 -5.81 -5.14 -2.99
C THR A 201 -4.41 -5.36 -2.42
N TYR A 202 -4.29 -6.26 -1.44
CA TYR A 202 -2.99 -6.64 -0.90
C TYR A 202 -2.22 -7.54 -1.88
N ARG A 203 -0.91 -7.31 -1.98
CA ARG A 203 0.01 -8.06 -2.84
C ARG A 203 1.29 -8.34 -2.09
N THR A 204 1.92 -9.44 -2.45
CA THR A 204 3.30 -9.73 -2.06
C THR A 204 4.17 -9.70 -3.30
N ALA A 205 5.46 -9.40 -3.13
CA ALA A 205 6.45 -9.57 -4.18
C ALA A 205 7.77 -10.01 -3.58
N LYS A 206 8.47 -10.90 -4.28
CA LYS A 206 9.84 -11.26 -3.94
C LYS A 206 10.77 -10.14 -4.36
N VAL A 207 11.73 -9.85 -3.48
CA VAL A 207 12.81 -8.93 -3.81
C VAL A 207 14.10 -9.75 -3.78
N THR A 208 14.49 -10.23 -4.95
CA THR A 208 15.73 -11.00 -5.09
C THR A 208 16.90 -10.03 -4.96
N GLY A 209 17.62 -10.10 -3.83
CA GLY A 209 18.96 -9.53 -3.73
C GLY A 209 19.85 -10.18 -4.78
N VAL A 210 20.49 -9.37 -5.59
CA VAL A 210 21.52 -9.83 -6.54
C VAL A 210 22.73 -10.32 -5.77
#